data_AF-A0A951QMR2-F1
#
_entry.id   AF-A0A951QMR2-F1
#
_cell.length_a   1.000
_cell.length_b   1.000
_cell.length_c   1.000
_cell.angle_alpha   90.00
_cell.angle_beta   90.00
_cell.angle_gamma   90.00
#
_symmetry.space_group_name_H-M   'P 1'
#
loop_
_entity.id
_entity.type
_entity.pdbx_description
1 polymer ?
#
loop_
_entity_poly.entity_id
_entity_poly.type
_entity_poly.pdbx_seq_one_letter_code
_entity_poly.pdbx_strand_id
1 'polypeptide(L)'
;MEITQGKINELLTEPGCEHNHHKDGEKKNKSCRQQAQPGSAQGGCAFDGASIALVPITDAAHLVHGPIACSGNSWGSRGSFSSGPTLYKMGFTTDLSENDIIFGGEKKLYKAILEVQQRYNPAAVFVYATCVTALIGDDVDAVCKAAEKKAGIPIIPVHSAGFVGSKNLGNRIAGEALLDHVVGTVEPKRLQLHLLWHNLGTDFNDSHESLRLRSR
;
A
#
# COMPACT_ATOMS: atom_id res chain seq x y z
N MET A 1 2.96 8.36 7.93
CA MET A 1 3.00 7.80 9.30
C MET A 1 4.24 6.95 9.39
N GLU A 2 5.16 7.22 10.32
CA GLU A 2 6.33 6.37 10.53
C GLU A 2 5.93 4.99 11.07
N ILE A 3 6.37 3.94 10.38
CA ILE A 3 6.17 2.55 10.82
C ILE A 3 7.19 2.24 11.92
N THR A 4 6.80 2.47 13.17
CA THR A 4 7.64 2.19 14.34
C THR A 4 7.63 0.71 14.70
N GLN A 5 8.64 0.26 15.45
CA GLN A 5 8.68 -1.12 15.97
C GLN A 5 7.45 -1.45 16.83
N GLY A 6 6.94 -0.47 17.59
CA GLY A 6 5.71 -0.61 18.37
C GLY A 6 4.50 -0.87 17.49
N LYS A 7 4.34 -0.08 16.41
CA LYS A 7 3.24 -0.23 15.46
C LYS A 7 3.35 -1.53 14.66
N ILE A 8 4.54 -1.95 14.26
CA ILE A 8 4.76 -3.27 13.63
C ILE A 8 4.29 -4.39 14.58
N ASN A 9 4.66 -4.31 15.85
CA ASN A 9 4.25 -5.31 16.85
C ASN A 9 2.73 -5.34 17.02
N GLU A 10 2.07 -4.18 17.03
CA GLU A 10 0.62 -4.07 17.06
C GLU A 10 -0.02 -4.73 15.81
N LEU A 11 0.46 -4.39 14.61
CA LEU A 11 -0.03 -4.98 13.36
C LEU A 11 0.18 -6.49 13.29
N LEU A 12 1.25 -7.01 13.89
CA LEU A 12 1.52 -8.43 13.99
C LEU A 12 0.75 -9.12 15.12
N THR A 13 -0.04 -8.38 15.90
CA THR A 13 -0.86 -8.94 16.98
C THR A 13 -2.31 -9.06 16.51
N GLU A 14 -2.87 -10.27 16.54
CA GLU A 14 -4.21 -10.62 16.09
C GLU A 14 -5.08 -11.11 17.27
N PRO A 15 -5.50 -10.21 18.17
CA PRO A 15 -6.23 -10.61 19.38
C PRO A 15 -7.64 -11.15 19.07
N GLY A 16 -8.24 -10.78 17.93
CA GLY A 16 -9.60 -11.17 17.53
C GLY A 16 -9.72 -12.43 16.68
N CYS A 17 -8.63 -13.13 16.36
CA CYS A 17 -8.70 -14.34 15.53
C CYS A 17 -8.90 -15.58 16.42
N GLU A 18 -10.16 -16.01 16.62
CA GLU A 18 -10.54 -17.15 17.49
C GLU A 18 -9.76 -18.44 17.19
N HIS A 19 -9.37 -18.66 15.93
CA HIS A 19 -8.60 -19.84 15.51
C HIS A 19 -7.14 -19.85 16.02
N ASN A 20 -6.61 -18.70 16.45
CA ASN A 20 -5.28 -18.60 17.07
C ASN A 20 -5.29 -18.91 18.58
N HIS A 21 -6.46 -19.06 19.23
CA HIS A 21 -6.56 -19.26 20.68
C HIS A 21 -6.31 -20.71 21.13
N HIS A 22 -6.50 -21.71 20.24
CA HIS A 22 -6.65 -23.12 20.64
C HIS A 22 -5.39 -24.01 20.57
N LYS A 23 -4.18 -23.49 20.28
CA LYS A 23 -2.94 -24.30 20.32
C LYS A 23 -2.08 -23.97 21.53
N ASP A 24 -1.92 -24.89 22.46
CA ASP A 24 -1.24 -24.77 23.76
C ASP A 24 0.16 -24.11 23.72
N GLY A 25 0.37 -23.08 24.55
CA GLY A 25 1.67 -22.40 24.76
C GLY A 25 1.66 -20.87 24.61
N GLU A 26 2.42 -20.16 25.45
CA GLU A 26 2.42 -18.71 25.79
C GLU A 26 2.71 -17.67 24.65
N LYS A 27 2.32 -17.92 23.39
CA LYS A 27 2.59 -16.99 22.26
C LYS A 27 1.40 -16.81 21.30
N LYS A 28 0.16 -16.79 21.83
CA LYS A 28 -1.09 -17.06 21.07
C LYS A 28 -1.77 -15.92 20.31
N ASN A 29 -1.36 -14.67 20.39
CA ASN A 29 -2.01 -13.56 19.66
C ASN A 29 -1.18 -13.04 18.48
N LYS A 30 -0.28 -13.85 17.93
CA LYS A 30 0.71 -13.38 16.95
C LYS A 30 0.28 -13.83 15.56
N SER A 31 0.00 -12.88 14.67
CA SER A 31 -0.10 -13.08 13.21
C SER A 31 1.06 -13.95 12.72
N CYS A 32 0.93 -14.64 11.57
CA CYS A 32 1.98 -15.50 11.00
C CYS A 32 3.37 -14.84 11.03
N ARG A 33 4.11 -15.05 12.14
CA ARG A 33 5.47 -14.52 12.39
C ARG A 33 6.52 -15.32 11.66
N GLN A 34 6.12 -16.18 10.73
CA GLN A 34 7.03 -17.04 10.00
C GLN A 34 7.96 -16.15 9.18
N GLN A 35 9.10 -15.78 9.78
CA GLN A 35 10.23 -15.22 9.08
C GLN A 35 10.60 -16.25 8.01
N ALA A 36 10.72 -15.74 6.79
CA ALA A 36 11.12 -16.54 5.66
C ALA A 36 12.38 -17.34 6.00
N GLN A 37 12.27 -18.66 5.92
CA GLN A 37 13.44 -19.53 6.03
C GLN A 37 14.15 -19.56 4.68
N PRO A 38 15.49 -19.50 4.63
CA PRO A 38 16.24 -19.72 3.39
C PRO A 38 15.79 -21.04 2.73
N GLY A 39 15.43 -20.99 1.43
CA GLY A 39 14.96 -22.15 0.67
C GLY A 39 13.44 -22.41 0.70
N SER A 40 12.66 -21.66 1.49
CA SER A 40 11.20 -21.66 1.34
C SER A 40 10.79 -20.81 0.15
N ALA A 41 9.75 -21.23 -0.59
CA ALA A 41 9.11 -20.39 -1.61
C ALA A 41 8.47 -19.19 -0.88
N GLN A 42 9.21 -18.09 -0.78
CA GLN A 42 8.75 -16.91 -0.05
C GLN A 42 7.55 -16.31 -0.81
N GLY A 43 6.38 -16.34 -0.18
CA GLY A 43 5.34 -15.36 -0.47
C GLY A 43 5.92 -13.96 -0.31
N GLY A 44 5.55 -13.02 -1.19
CA GLY A 44 6.28 -11.75 -1.39
C GLY A 44 6.55 -10.89 -0.15
N CYS A 45 7.29 -9.81 -0.34
CA CYS A 45 7.71 -8.91 0.73
C CYS A 45 6.59 -7.96 1.19
N ALA A 46 6.85 -7.12 2.20
CA ALA A 46 5.86 -6.14 2.69
C ALA A 46 5.33 -5.22 1.57
N PHE A 47 6.19 -4.77 0.64
CA PHE A 47 5.77 -3.99 -0.53
C PHE A 47 4.81 -4.79 -1.44
N ASP A 48 5.11 -6.08 -1.66
CA ASP A 48 4.26 -6.96 -2.46
C ASP A 48 2.85 -7.02 -1.88
N GLY A 49 2.73 -7.15 -0.56
CA GLY A 49 1.45 -7.11 0.15
C GLY A 49 0.75 -5.76 0.10
N ALA A 50 1.46 -4.67 0.42
CA ALA A 50 0.87 -3.34 0.42
C ALA A 50 0.28 -2.99 -0.95
N SER A 51 1.01 -3.33 -2.03
CA SER A 51 0.51 -3.16 -3.39
C SER A 51 -0.63 -4.12 -3.74
N ILE A 52 -0.79 -5.29 -3.11
CA ILE A 52 -1.95 -6.18 -3.38
C ILE A 52 -3.22 -5.54 -2.85
N ALA A 53 -3.13 -4.95 -1.66
CA ALA A 53 -4.25 -4.30 -1.02
C ALA A 53 -4.66 -3.01 -1.72
N LEU A 54 -3.71 -2.24 -2.26
CA LEU A 54 -3.97 -0.89 -2.78
C LEU A 54 -4.17 -0.81 -4.29
N VAL A 55 -3.50 -1.64 -5.11
CA VAL A 55 -3.64 -1.62 -6.59
C VAL A 55 -5.10 -1.77 -7.06
N PRO A 56 -6.00 -2.49 -6.37
CA PRO A 56 -7.40 -2.52 -6.77
C PRO A 56 -8.16 -1.18 -6.73
N ILE A 57 -7.57 -0.10 -6.22
CA ILE A 57 -8.12 1.26 -6.27
C ILE A 57 -7.90 1.83 -7.69
N THR A 58 -8.93 1.74 -8.52
CA THR A 58 -8.76 1.77 -9.99
C THR A 58 -8.47 3.14 -10.59
N ASP A 59 -8.73 4.20 -9.83
CA ASP A 59 -8.56 5.61 -10.20
C ASP A 59 -7.38 6.32 -9.49
N ALA A 60 -6.62 5.58 -8.68
CA ALA A 60 -5.38 6.06 -8.09
C ALA A 60 -4.17 5.70 -8.96
N ALA A 61 -3.15 6.55 -8.91
CA ALA A 61 -1.83 6.20 -9.42
C ALA A 61 -1.01 5.51 -8.31
N HIS A 62 -0.23 4.52 -8.70
CA HIS A 62 0.60 3.75 -7.79
C HIS A 62 2.08 3.90 -8.20
N LEU A 63 2.83 4.67 -7.42
CA LEU A 63 4.21 5.06 -7.68
C LEU A 63 5.17 4.34 -6.71
N VAL A 64 6.04 3.50 -7.25
CA VAL A 64 7.06 2.79 -6.50
C VAL A 64 8.31 3.64 -6.39
N HIS A 65 8.67 4.04 -5.17
CA HIS A 65 9.92 4.74 -4.92
C HIS A 65 11.03 3.73 -4.62
N GLY A 66 11.73 3.32 -5.68
CA GLY A 66 12.77 2.30 -5.64
C GLY A 66 13.35 1.99 -7.01
N PRO A 67 14.25 1.00 -7.11
CA PRO A 67 14.74 0.47 -8.38
C PRO A 67 13.61 -0.16 -9.20
N ILE A 68 13.71 -0.15 -10.54
CA ILE A 68 12.68 -0.70 -11.44
C ILE A 68 12.31 -2.17 -11.18
N ALA A 69 13.23 -2.95 -10.62
CA ALA A 69 13.02 -4.37 -10.30
C ALA A 69 11.81 -4.60 -9.38
N CYS A 70 11.52 -3.69 -8.45
CA CYS A 70 10.35 -3.80 -7.56
C CYS A 70 9.04 -3.78 -8.36
N SER A 71 8.94 -2.89 -9.35
CA SER A 71 7.77 -2.79 -10.23
C SER A 71 7.69 -3.97 -11.20
N GLY A 72 8.82 -4.38 -11.80
CA GLY A 72 8.87 -5.49 -12.76
C GLY A 72 8.37 -6.82 -12.18
N ASN A 73 8.78 -7.15 -10.95
CA ASN A 73 8.39 -8.42 -10.30
C ASN A 73 6.95 -8.44 -9.79
N SER A 74 6.38 -7.27 -9.51
CA SER A 74 5.12 -7.17 -8.79
C SER A 74 3.95 -6.85 -9.71
N TRP A 75 4.12 -6.05 -10.77
CA TRP A 75 2.96 -5.44 -11.44
C TRP A 75 2.11 -6.39 -12.28
N GLY A 76 2.74 -7.27 -13.07
CA GLY A 76 2.07 -8.03 -14.13
C GLY A 76 1.10 -9.12 -13.66
N SER A 77 1.14 -9.49 -12.37
CA SER A 77 0.28 -10.53 -11.78
C SER A 77 -0.93 -9.98 -11.04
N ARG A 78 -1.15 -8.66 -11.07
CA ARG A 78 -2.21 -7.97 -10.31
C ARG A 78 -3.33 -7.54 -11.22
N GLY A 79 -4.55 -7.97 -10.88
CA GLY A 79 -5.76 -7.62 -11.60
C GLY A 79 -6.81 -7.05 -10.66
N SER A 80 -7.62 -6.14 -11.19
CA SER A 80 -8.88 -5.71 -10.60
C SER A 80 -9.91 -5.66 -11.72
N PHE A 81 -11.17 -5.95 -11.42
CA PHE A 81 -12.26 -5.72 -12.37
C PHE A 81 -12.66 -4.25 -12.31
N SER A 82 -12.61 -3.55 -13.45
CA SER A 82 -13.03 -2.16 -13.55
C SER A 82 -13.92 -1.93 -14.76
N SER A 83 -15.07 -1.30 -14.52
CA SER A 83 -16.01 -0.81 -15.52
C SER A 83 -15.77 0.66 -15.90
N GLY A 84 -14.71 1.30 -15.38
CA GLY A 84 -14.37 2.70 -15.69
C GLY A 84 -12.86 2.96 -15.65
N PRO A 85 -12.32 3.69 -14.66
CA PRO A 85 -10.89 3.98 -14.56
C PRO A 85 -10.02 2.73 -14.65
N THR A 86 -8.97 2.81 -15.45
CA THR A 86 -8.03 1.71 -15.68
C THR A 86 -6.60 2.06 -15.26
N LEU A 87 -6.43 3.14 -14.48
CA LEU A 87 -5.13 3.69 -14.15
C LEU A 87 -4.27 2.69 -13.35
N TYR A 88 -4.90 1.87 -12.50
CA TYR A 88 -4.23 0.79 -11.76
C TYR A 88 -3.46 -0.20 -12.64
N LYS A 89 -3.81 -0.33 -13.93
CA LYS A 89 -3.08 -1.19 -14.87
C LYS A 89 -1.70 -0.66 -15.21
N MET A 90 -1.45 0.64 -14.99
CA MET A 90 -0.16 1.28 -15.22
C MET A 90 0.64 1.38 -13.92
N GLY A 91 1.88 0.92 -13.96
CA GLY A 91 2.82 1.03 -12.84
C GLY A 91 3.82 2.13 -13.05
N PHE A 92 3.98 2.98 -12.04
CA PHE A 92 4.95 4.06 -12.04
C PHE A 92 6.10 3.72 -11.10
N THR A 93 7.30 4.15 -11.46
CA THR A 93 8.49 3.99 -10.60
C THR A 93 9.40 5.19 -10.74
N THR A 94 10.13 5.50 -9.67
CA THR A 94 11.23 6.48 -9.74
C THR A 94 12.49 5.90 -10.39
N ASP A 95 12.57 4.58 -10.56
CA ASP A 95 13.71 3.84 -11.11
C ASP A 95 15.05 4.36 -10.58
N LEU A 96 15.32 4.13 -9.29
CA LEU A 96 16.52 4.65 -8.64
C LEU A 96 17.79 4.04 -9.22
N SER A 97 18.72 4.91 -9.62
CA SER A 97 20.08 4.58 -10.04
C SER A 97 21.04 4.58 -8.86
N GLU A 98 22.29 4.12 -9.05
CA GLU A 98 23.31 4.17 -7.99
C GLU A 98 23.55 5.61 -7.48
N ASN A 99 23.49 6.59 -8.37
CA ASN A 99 23.61 8.00 -7.97
C ASN A 99 22.47 8.45 -7.06
N ASP A 100 21.25 8.00 -7.33
CA ASP A 100 20.10 8.33 -6.47
C ASP A 100 20.25 7.66 -5.09
N ILE A 101 20.89 6.50 -5.01
CA ILE A 101 21.20 5.81 -3.75
C ILE A 101 22.27 6.56 -2.95
N ILE A 102 23.30 7.11 -3.62
CA ILE A 102 24.39 7.84 -2.98
C ILE A 102 23.94 9.23 -2.52
N PHE A 103 23.16 9.95 -3.34
CA PHE A 103 22.81 11.36 -3.12
C PHE A 103 21.38 11.59 -2.62
N GLY A 104 20.58 10.53 -2.45
CA GLY A 104 19.18 10.58 -2.03
C GLY A 104 18.20 10.66 -3.21
N GLY A 105 17.06 9.98 -3.06
CA GLY A 105 16.03 9.83 -4.09
C GLY A 105 14.92 10.88 -4.04
N GLU A 106 14.87 11.70 -2.98
CA GLU A 106 13.76 12.61 -2.66
C GLU A 106 13.41 13.59 -3.79
N LYS A 107 14.41 14.22 -4.41
CA LYS A 107 14.19 15.17 -5.52
C LYS A 107 13.59 14.47 -6.75
N LYS A 108 13.99 13.23 -6.98
CA LYS A 108 13.48 12.40 -8.09
C LYS A 108 12.05 11.98 -7.80
N LEU A 109 11.76 11.59 -6.57
CA LEU A 109 10.39 11.29 -6.12
C LEU A 109 9.45 12.47 -6.31
N TYR A 110 9.84 13.66 -5.84
CA TYR A 110 9.02 14.87 -5.98
C TYR A 110 8.66 15.15 -7.45
N LYS A 111 9.65 15.09 -8.35
CA LYS A 111 9.43 15.29 -9.79
C LYS A 111 8.52 14.22 -10.39
N ALA A 112 8.73 12.95 -10.02
CA ALA A 112 7.92 11.84 -10.51
C ALA A 112 6.45 11.97 -10.09
N ILE A 113 6.17 12.39 -8.85
CA ILE A 113 4.78 12.63 -8.39
C ILE A 113 4.11 13.70 -9.24
N LEU A 114 4.78 14.83 -9.47
CA LEU A 114 4.23 15.92 -10.27
C LEU A 114 4.01 15.51 -11.73
N GLU A 115 4.93 14.72 -12.29
CA GLU A 115 4.81 14.20 -13.65
C GLU A 115 3.62 13.24 -13.79
N VAL A 116 3.44 12.33 -12.83
CA VAL A 116 2.29 11.44 -12.78
C VAL A 116 0.98 12.24 -12.69
N GLN A 117 0.94 13.25 -11.81
CA GLN A 117 -0.23 14.10 -11.68
C GLN A 117 -0.53 14.85 -12.98
N GLN A 118 0.46 15.49 -13.59
CA GLN A 118 0.28 16.29 -14.80
C GLN A 118 -0.17 15.44 -16.00
N ARG A 119 0.37 14.22 -16.15
CA ARG A 119 0.10 13.38 -17.32
C ARG A 119 -1.19 12.58 -17.20
N TYR A 120 -1.54 12.13 -16.00
CA TYR A 120 -2.63 11.16 -15.80
C TYR A 120 -3.79 11.69 -14.96
N ASN A 121 -3.62 12.83 -14.28
CA ASN A 121 -4.61 13.47 -13.42
C ASN A 121 -5.39 12.47 -12.52
N PRO A 122 -4.68 11.67 -11.70
CA PRO A 122 -5.31 10.66 -10.85
C PRO A 122 -6.12 11.27 -9.72
N ALA A 123 -7.01 10.48 -9.12
CA ALA A 123 -7.75 10.88 -7.92
C ALA A 123 -6.83 11.01 -6.68
N ALA A 124 -5.80 10.19 -6.59
CA ALA A 124 -4.71 10.27 -5.61
C ALA A 124 -3.47 9.53 -6.11
N VAL A 125 -2.34 9.72 -5.44
CA VAL A 125 -1.10 8.96 -5.70
C VAL A 125 -0.69 8.20 -4.44
N PHE A 126 -0.62 6.88 -4.51
CA PHE A 126 0.04 6.06 -3.49
C PHE A 126 1.53 5.95 -3.79
N VAL A 127 2.36 6.33 -2.83
CA VAL A 127 3.82 6.33 -2.94
C VAL A 127 4.39 5.23 -2.05
N TYR A 128 4.95 4.19 -2.65
CA TYR A 128 5.51 3.06 -1.90
C TYR A 128 6.99 3.27 -1.63
N ALA A 129 7.37 3.36 -0.35
CA ALA A 129 8.76 3.27 0.05
C ALA A 129 9.21 1.80 0.07
N THR A 130 10.34 1.51 -0.57
CA THR A 130 10.88 0.16 -0.75
C THR A 130 12.09 -0.08 0.17
N CYS A 131 12.73 -1.25 0.08
CA CYS A 131 13.91 -1.56 0.90
C CYS A 131 15.03 -0.54 0.74
N VAL A 132 15.27 -0.07 -0.49
CA VAL A 132 16.39 0.82 -0.80
C VAL A 132 16.16 2.20 -0.20
N THR A 133 14.99 2.78 -0.42
CA THR A 133 14.66 4.14 0.05
C THR A 133 14.53 4.21 1.57
N ALA A 134 14.02 3.15 2.20
CA ALA A 134 14.03 3.03 3.65
C ALA A 134 15.44 2.84 4.24
N LEU A 135 16.35 2.17 3.52
CA LEU A 135 17.73 1.96 3.99
C LEU A 135 18.57 3.25 3.92
N ILE A 136 18.45 4.01 2.83
CA ILE A 136 19.15 5.30 2.69
C ILE A 136 18.50 6.41 3.54
N GLY A 137 17.25 6.21 3.97
CA GLY A 137 16.55 7.12 4.85
C GLY A 137 15.93 8.33 4.15
N ASP A 138 15.44 8.16 2.92
CA ASP A 138 14.71 9.23 2.22
C ASP A 138 13.46 9.63 3.03
N ASP A 139 13.25 10.93 3.24
CA ASP A 139 12.06 11.46 3.93
C ASP A 139 10.86 11.53 2.97
N VAL A 140 10.30 10.36 2.71
CA VAL A 140 9.13 10.19 1.82
C VAL A 140 7.92 10.97 2.33
N ASP A 141 7.75 11.09 3.64
CA ASP A 141 6.62 11.83 4.23
C ASP A 141 6.72 13.34 3.94
N ALA A 142 7.91 13.94 4.07
CA ALA A 142 8.13 15.34 3.73
C ALA A 142 7.94 15.60 2.23
N VAL A 143 8.46 14.71 1.38
CA VAL A 143 8.29 14.82 -0.09
C VAL A 143 6.82 14.71 -0.48
N CYS A 144 6.08 13.75 0.07
CA CYS A 144 4.65 13.58 -0.21
C CYS A 144 3.85 14.82 0.21
N LYS A 145 4.10 15.38 1.40
CA LYS A 145 3.44 16.62 1.88
C LYS A 145 3.74 17.82 0.97
N ALA A 146 4.98 17.96 0.51
CA ALA A 146 5.35 19.03 -0.40
C ALA A 146 4.68 18.87 -1.77
N ALA A 147 4.66 17.63 -2.29
CA ALA A 147 4.04 17.31 -3.57
C ALA A 147 2.52 17.48 -3.52
N GLU A 148 1.84 17.06 -2.44
CA GLU A 148 0.40 17.22 -2.23
C GLU A 148 -0.03 18.69 -2.32
N LYS A 149 0.70 19.59 -1.65
CA LYS A 149 0.45 21.04 -1.73
C LYS A 149 0.55 21.58 -3.16
N LYS A 150 1.45 21.02 -3.97
CA LYS A 150 1.68 21.48 -5.34
C LYS A 150 0.71 20.85 -6.35
N ALA A 151 0.40 19.58 -6.16
CA ALA A 151 -0.42 18.75 -7.05
C ALA A 151 -1.93 18.97 -6.83
N GLY A 152 -2.34 19.37 -5.62
CA GLY A 152 -3.75 19.59 -5.28
C GLY A 152 -4.57 18.30 -5.14
N ILE A 153 -3.91 17.15 -5.11
CA ILE A 153 -4.51 15.83 -4.90
C ILE A 153 -3.81 15.11 -3.76
N PRO A 154 -4.49 14.18 -3.05
CA PRO A 154 -3.86 13.41 -1.97
C PRO A 154 -2.65 12.61 -2.46
N ILE A 155 -1.53 12.75 -1.75
CA ILE A 155 -0.30 11.97 -1.98
C ILE A 155 -0.02 11.16 -0.72
N ILE A 156 -0.19 9.85 -0.82
CA ILE A 156 -0.31 8.95 0.33
C ILE A 156 0.97 8.12 0.45
N PRO A 157 1.82 8.35 1.47
CA PRO A 157 3.02 7.56 1.69
C PRO A 157 2.66 6.17 2.26
N VAL A 158 3.28 5.13 1.69
CA VAL A 158 3.10 3.73 2.09
C VAL A 158 4.46 3.13 2.41
N HIS A 159 4.82 3.18 3.69
CA HIS A 159 6.09 2.70 4.22
C HIS A 159 6.14 1.16 4.28
N SER A 160 6.46 0.54 3.16
CA SER A 160 6.32 -0.91 2.96
C SER A 160 7.66 -1.58 2.60
N ALA A 161 8.74 -1.13 3.24
CA ALA A 161 10.07 -1.68 3.01
C ALA A 161 10.07 -3.21 3.18
N GLY A 162 10.59 -3.92 2.17
CA GLY A 162 10.40 -5.36 2.05
C GLY A 162 11.03 -6.18 3.20
N PHE A 163 12.06 -5.65 3.88
CA PHE A 163 12.66 -6.30 5.04
C PHE A 163 11.85 -6.15 6.34
N VAL A 164 10.83 -5.29 6.37
CA VAL A 164 9.99 -5.04 7.56
C VAL A 164 9.09 -6.24 7.86
N GLY A 165 8.73 -7.02 6.83
CA GLY A 165 8.02 -8.27 7.02
C GLY A 165 7.48 -8.88 5.74
N SER A 166 6.59 -9.86 5.91
CA SER A 166 5.97 -10.58 4.81
C SER A 166 4.86 -9.78 4.14
N LYS A 167 4.40 -10.27 2.99
CA LYS A 167 3.19 -9.82 2.28
C LYS A 167 1.98 -9.61 3.20
N ASN A 168 1.76 -10.46 4.20
CA ASN A 168 0.64 -10.29 5.13
C ASN A 168 0.77 -9.02 5.98
N LEU A 169 1.98 -8.70 6.44
CA LEU A 169 2.25 -7.43 7.11
C LEU A 169 2.07 -6.26 6.13
N GLY A 170 2.51 -6.42 4.89
CA GLY A 170 2.28 -5.47 3.80
C GLY A 170 0.80 -5.09 3.63
N ASN A 171 -0.10 -6.07 3.57
CA ASN A 171 -1.54 -5.83 3.48
C ASN A 171 -2.06 -4.96 4.64
N ARG A 172 -1.54 -5.19 5.85
CA ARG A 172 -1.93 -4.43 7.05
C ARG A 172 -1.41 -3.00 7.00
N ILE A 173 -0.15 -2.80 6.59
CA ILE A 173 0.43 -1.47 6.37
C ILE A 173 -0.40 -0.66 5.37
N ALA A 174 -0.86 -1.30 4.28
CA ALA A 174 -1.77 -0.67 3.33
C ALA A 174 -3.12 -0.29 3.96
N GLY A 175 -3.68 -1.15 4.82
CA GLY A 175 -4.90 -0.86 5.58
C GLY A 175 -4.74 0.38 6.46
N GLU A 176 -3.64 0.50 7.20
CA GLU A 176 -3.33 1.70 8.00
C GLU A 176 -3.19 2.94 7.12
N ALA A 177 -2.49 2.84 5.99
CA ALA A 177 -2.37 3.97 5.07
C ALA A 177 -3.74 4.47 4.57
N LEU A 178 -4.69 3.56 4.32
CA LEU A 178 -6.06 3.94 4.00
C LEU A 178 -6.78 4.58 5.20
N LEU A 179 -6.66 4.00 6.40
CA LEU A 179 -7.30 4.51 7.60
C LEU A 179 -6.82 5.93 7.95
N ASP A 180 -5.52 6.17 7.85
CA ASP A 180 -4.91 7.44 8.25
C ASP A 180 -5.12 8.56 7.23
N HIS A 181 -5.10 8.23 5.93
CA HIS A 181 -5.05 9.23 4.87
C HIS A 181 -6.31 9.33 4.01
N VAL A 182 -7.18 8.31 4.01
CA VAL A 182 -8.30 8.22 3.06
C VAL A 182 -9.64 8.13 3.78
N VAL A 183 -9.78 7.17 4.71
CA VAL A 183 -11.05 6.89 5.39
C VAL A 183 -11.45 8.08 6.27
N GLY A 184 -12.72 8.47 6.22
CA GLY A 184 -13.26 9.56 7.04
C GLY A 184 -12.91 10.98 6.55
N THR A 185 -12.22 11.13 5.43
CA THR A 185 -11.86 12.46 4.89
C THR A 185 -13.02 13.18 4.19
N VAL A 186 -14.06 12.46 3.79
CA VAL A 186 -15.28 13.00 3.15
C VAL A 186 -16.49 12.23 3.67
N GLU A 187 -17.55 12.94 4.01
CA GLU A 187 -18.80 12.33 4.44
C GLU A 187 -19.61 11.84 3.23
N PRO A 188 -20.10 10.59 3.22
CA PRO A 188 -20.81 10.07 2.06
C PRO A 188 -22.17 10.77 1.88
N LYS A 189 -22.44 11.28 0.67
CA LYS A 189 -23.73 11.90 0.28
C LYS A 189 -24.96 11.01 0.51
N ARG A 190 -24.77 9.70 0.68
CA ARG A 190 -25.80 8.74 1.06
C ARG A 190 -25.15 7.70 1.96
N LEU A 191 -25.65 7.56 3.20
CA LEU A 191 -25.41 6.39 4.04
C LEU A 191 -26.14 5.20 3.39
N GLN A 192 -25.57 4.64 2.31
CA GLN A 192 -25.95 3.29 1.92
C GLN A 192 -25.34 2.38 2.97
N LEU A 193 -26.16 1.99 3.96
CA LEU A 193 -25.93 0.83 4.80
C LEU A 193 -25.82 -0.39 3.88
N HIS A 194 -24.65 -0.64 3.30
CA HIS A 194 -24.34 -1.97 2.84
C HIS A 194 -24.07 -2.77 4.11
N LEU A 195 -25.07 -3.54 4.53
CA LEU A 195 -25.08 -4.37 5.71
C LEU A 195 -23.83 -5.25 5.72
N LEU A 196 -22.81 -4.84 6.47
CA LEU A 196 -21.57 -5.60 6.72
C LEU A 196 -21.79 -6.84 7.61
N TRP A 197 -23.00 -7.38 7.67
CA TRP A 197 -23.41 -8.27 8.76
C TRP A 197 -24.32 -9.45 8.40
N HIS A 198 -24.36 -9.93 7.15
CA HIS A 198 -24.91 -11.27 6.88
C HIS A 198 -24.13 -11.96 5.76
N ASN A 199 -23.67 -13.18 6.06
CA ASN A 199 -22.99 -14.17 5.19
C ASN A 199 -21.45 -14.11 5.08
N LEU A 200 -20.81 -14.76 6.06
CA LEU A 200 -19.72 -15.69 5.80
C LEU A 200 -20.21 -16.77 4.81
N GLY A 201 -20.07 -16.50 3.52
CA GLY A 201 -20.48 -17.41 2.47
C GLY A 201 -20.64 -16.67 1.16
N THR A 202 -19.60 -16.74 0.32
CA THR A 202 -19.67 -16.64 -1.15
C THR A 202 -20.84 -15.82 -1.71
N ASP A 203 -20.67 -14.51 -1.87
CA ASP A 203 -21.21 -13.76 -3.01
C ASP A 203 -20.64 -12.33 -3.02
N PHE A 204 -19.42 -12.22 -3.54
CA PHE A 204 -18.78 -10.95 -3.91
C PHE A 204 -19.10 -10.65 -5.39
N ASN A 205 -20.34 -10.88 -5.85
CA ASN A 205 -20.65 -10.93 -7.28
C ASN A 205 -21.72 -9.96 -7.79
N ASP A 206 -22.45 -9.21 -6.96
CA ASP A 206 -23.58 -8.39 -7.45
C ASP A 206 -23.41 -6.86 -7.37
N SER A 207 -22.19 -6.38 -7.13
CA SER A 207 -21.84 -4.98 -7.41
C SER A 207 -20.53 -4.94 -8.21
N HIS A 208 -20.64 -4.95 -9.54
CA HIS A 208 -19.54 -4.74 -10.50
C HIS A 208 -18.97 -3.30 -10.44
N GLU A 209 -18.80 -2.74 -9.24
CA GLU A 209 -18.28 -1.41 -9.01
C GLU A 209 -16.85 -1.54 -8.45
N SER A 210 -15.87 -1.14 -9.25
CA SER A 210 -14.48 -1.08 -8.84
C SER A 210 -14.28 -0.17 -7.64
N LEU A 211 -13.36 -0.52 -6.73
CA LEU A 211 -12.96 0.37 -5.64
C LEU A 211 -12.38 1.68 -6.23
N ARG A 212 -12.98 2.82 -5.87
CA ARG A 212 -12.62 4.16 -6.37
C ARG A 212 -12.52 5.15 -5.23
N LEU A 213 -11.63 6.12 -5.38
CA LEU A 213 -11.54 7.25 -4.47
C LEU A 213 -12.60 8.29 -4.83
N ARG A 214 -13.33 8.76 -3.83
CA ARG A 214 -14.25 9.87 -4.02
C ARG A 214 -13.45 11.17 -3.95
N SER A 215 -13.59 12.02 -4.97
CA SER A 215 -13.01 13.36 -4.94
C SER A 215 -13.65 14.19 -3.81
N ARG A 216 -12.84 15.02 -3.16
CA ARG A 216 -13.32 16.07 -2.24
C ARG A 216 -14.22 17.07 -2.98
#